data_AF-A0A3C0NTW9-F1
#
_entry.id   AF-A0A3C0NTW9-F1
#
_cell.length_a   1.000
_cell.length_b   1.000
_cell.length_c   1.000
_cell.angle_alpha   90.00
_cell.angle_beta   90.00
_cell.angle_gamma   90.00
#
_symmetry.space_group_name_H-M   'P 1'
#
loop_
_entity.id
_entity.type
_entity.pdbx_description
1 polymer ?
#
loop_
_entity_poly.entity_id
_entity_poly.type
_entity_poly.pdbx_seq_one_letter_code
_entity_poly.pdbx_strand_id
1 'polypeptide(L)'
;MKTLLLVDGSSYLYRAFHALPDLRNSAGEPTGAIRVVLSMLQRLLKDYPADYVACVFDAKGKTFRDDIYPEYKANRASMPDDLRVQIAPLYETIRAMGWPLIVEEGVEADDVIGALAKQAEREGMRVIISTGDKDMA
;
A
#
# COMPACT_ATOMS: atom_id res chain seq x y z
N MET A 1 -9.66 17.73 16.56
CA MET A 1 -9.49 16.27 16.66
C MET A 1 -8.41 15.89 15.68
N LYS A 2 -7.36 15.18 16.12
CA LYS A 2 -6.27 14.76 15.23
C LYS A 2 -6.78 13.73 14.22
N THR A 3 -6.23 13.74 13.02
CA THR A 3 -6.63 12.83 11.94
C THR A 3 -5.45 11.94 11.53
N LEU A 4 -5.68 10.62 11.47
CA LEU A 4 -4.77 9.62 10.93
C LEU A 4 -5.28 9.16 9.57
N LEU A 5 -4.43 9.24 8.55
CA LEU A 5 -4.66 8.70 7.22
C LEU A 5 -3.81 7.45 7.00
N LEU A 6 -4.48 6.31 6.81
CA LEU A 6 -3.85 5.03 6.51
C LEU A 6 -4.07 4.70 5.03
N VAL A 7 -3.00 4.37 4.32
CA VAL A 7 -3.05 4.02 2.90
C VAL A 7 -2.64 2.58 2.72
N ASP A 8 -3.48 1.81 2.03
CA ASP A 8 -3.14 0.50 1.52
C ASP A 8 -2.31 0.65 0.24
N GLY A 9 -0.99 0.56 0.43
CA GLY A 9 0.01 0.66 -0.62
C GLY A 9 -0.03 -0.51 -1.58
N SER A 10 -0.33 -1.72 -1.10
CA SER A 10 -0.44 -2.92 -1.93
C SER A 10 -1.57 -2.76 -2.96
N SER A 11 -2.77 -2.39 -2.52
CA SER A 11 -3.90 -2.15 -3.41
C SER A 11 -3.63 -1.02 -4.41
N TYR A 12 -2.95 0.05 -3.97
CA TYR A 12 -2.50 1.12 -4.87
C TYR A 12 -1.52 0.64 -5.93
N LEU A 13 -0.55 -0.20 -5.56
CA LEU A 13 0.46 -0.74 -6.47
C LEU A 13 -0.17 -1.60 -7.57
N TYR A 14 -1.10 -2.49 -7.21
CA TYR A 14 -1.81 -3.32 -8.18
C TYR A 14 -2.69 -2.47 -9.11
N ARG A 15 -3.42 -1.49 -8.56
CA ARG A 15 -4.22 -0.56 -9.38
C ARG A 15 -3.33 0.25 -10.32
N ALA A 16 -2.18 0.69 -9.85
CA ALA A 16 -1.22 1.49 -10.61
C ALA A 16 -0.65 0.74 -11.82
N PHE A 17 -0.37 -0.56 -11.67
CA PHE A 17 0.16 -1.39 -12.76
C PHE A 17 -0.77 -1.45 -13.98
N HIS A 18 -2.08 -1.37 -13.78
CA HIS A 18 -3.07 -1.40 -14.86
C HIS A 18 -3.54 -0.01 -15.33
N ALA A 19 -3.06 1.07 -14.70
CA ALA A 19 -3.60 2.42 -14.92
C ALA A 19 -2.95 3.17 -16.09
N LEU A 20 -1.71 2.84 -16.46
CA LEU A 20 -0.95 3.52 -17.49
C LEU A 20 -0.44 2.53 -18.55
N PRO A 21 -0.16 3.01 -19.78
CA PRO A 21 0.60 2.24 -20.76
C PRO A 21 2.02 1.94 -20.24
N ASP A 22 2.76 1.05 -20.91
CA ASP A 22 4.15 0.75 -20.56
C ASP A 22 4.99 2.04 -20.59
N LEU A 23 5.47 2.43 -19.41
CA LEU A 23 6.30 3.61 -19.21
C LEU A 23 7.63 3.15 -18.66
N ARG A 24 8.70 3.49 -19.39
CA ARG A 24 10.07 3.13 -19.06
C ARG A 24 10.97 4.36 -18.99
N ASN A 25 12.00 4.29 -18.15
CA ASN A 25 13.05 5.31 -18.10
C ASN A 25 14.06 5.15 -19.28
N SER A 26 15.09 5.99 -19.33
CA SER A 26 16.13 5.95 -20.37
C SER A 26 16.98 4.67 -20.35
N ALA A 27 17.02 3.95 -19.23
CA ALA A 27 17.66 2.64 -19.10
C ALA A 27 16.73 1.47 -19.49
N GLY A 28 15.47 1.76 -19.86
CA GLY A 28 14.47 0.74 -20.21
C GLY A 28 13.77 0.10 -19.01
N GLU A 29 13.98 0.61 -17.79
CA GLU A 29 13.34 0.07 -16.59
C GLU A 29 11.90 0.57 -16.48
N PRO A 30 10.92 -0.29 -16.12
CA PRO A 30 9.54 0.13 -15.98
C PRO A 30 9.37 1.08 -14.79
N THR A 31 8.60 2.15 -14.96
CA THR A 31 8.37 3.20 -13.94
C THR A 31 6.91 3.61 -13.80
N GLY A 32 6.01 2.99 -14.58
CA GLY A 32 4.60 3.36 -14.65
C GLY A 32 3.90 3.26 -13.29
N ALA A 33 4.11 2.16 -12.56
CA ALA A 33 3.45 1.95 -11.27
C ALA A 33 3.97 2.95 -10.23
N ILE A 34 5.28 3.22 -10.21
CA ILE A 34 5.89 4.20 -9.32
C ILE A 34 5.21 5.56 -9.51
N ARG A 35 5.18 6.06 -10.75
CA ARG A 35 4.61 7.38 -11.07
C ARG A 35 3.16 7.51 -10.62
N VAL A 36 2.34 6.48 -10.83
CA VAL A 36 0.92 6.50 -10.46
C VAL A 36 0.75 6.49 -8.94
N VAL A 37 1.44 5.61 -8.22
CA VAL A 37 1.35 5.54 -6.75
C VAL A 37 1.75 6.87 -6.13
N LEU A 38 2.87 7.45 -6.53
CA LEU A 38 3.33 8.73 -5.98
C LEU A 38 2.34 9.87 -6.25
N SER A 39 1.75 9.90 -7.46
CA SER A 39 0.72 10.89 -7.82
C SER A 39 -0.54 10.72 -6.97
N MET A 40 -0.94 9.47 -6.70
CA MET A 40 -2.08 9.17 -5.84
C MET A 40 -1.83 9.59 -4.38
N LEU A 41 -0.65 9.31 -3.83
CA LEU A 41 -0.26 9.73 -2.47
C LEU A 41 -0.22 11.25 -2.33
N GLN A 42 0.35 11.96 -3.31
CA GLN A 42 0.39 13.43 -3.32
C GLN A 42 -1.01 14.05 -3.36
N ARG A 43 -1.88 13.51 -4.21
CA ARG A 43 -3.27 13.94 -4.29
C ARG A 43 -4.01 13.66 -2.97
N LEU A 44 -3.80 12.50 -2.38
CA LEU A 44 -4.47 12.10 -1.14
C LEU A 44 -4.16 13.05 0.03
N LEU A 45 -2.90 13.49 0.17
CA LEU A 45 -2.51 14.49 1.18
C LEU A 45 -3.20 15.84 0.97
N LYS A 46 -3.45 16.22 -0.29
CA LYS A 46 -4.13 17.47 -0.64
C LYS A 46 -5.63 17.38 -0.37
N ASP A 47 -6.25 16.27 -0.77
CA ASP A 47 -7.70 16.05 -0.68
C ASP A 47 -8.11 15.73 0.78
N TYR A 48 -7.23 15.12 1.57
CA TYR A 48 -7.44 14.73 2.96
C TYR A 48 -6.29 15.21 3.87
N PRO A 49 -6.32 16.48 4.31
CA PRO A 49 -5.36 16.97 5.29
C PRO A 49 -5.42 16.13 6.58
N ALA A 50 -4.29 15.56 6.98
CA ALA A 50 -4.16 14.70 8.14
C ALA A 50 -2.94 15.10 8.97
N ASP A 51 -3.02 14.90 10.29
CA ASP A 51 -1.92 15.15 11.22
C ASP A 51 -0.88 14.02 11.20
N TYR A 52 -1.33 12.81 10.86
CA TYR A 52 -0.51 11.61 10.76
C TYR A 52 -0.87 10.83 9.50
N VAL A 53 0.14 10.25 8.88
CA VAL A 53 -0.02 9.42 7.69
C VAL A 53 0.83 8.16 7.79
N ALA A 54 0.38 7.06 7.20
CA ALA A 54 1.20 5.87 6.99
C ALA A 54 0.77 5.16 5.71
N CYS A 55 1.74 4.59 5.01
CA CYS A 55 1.50 3.71 3.87
C CYS A 55 1.91 2.29 4.25
N VAL A 56 0.98 1.36 4.14
CA VAL A 56 1.13 -0.04 4.57
C VAL A 56 1.19 -0.92 3.33
N PHE A 57 2.14 -1.83 3.27
CA PHE A 57 2.24 -2.83 2.20
C PHE A 57 2.31 -4.23 2.79
N ASP A 58 1.86 -5.22 2.02
CA ASP A 58 2.03 -6.63 2.35
C ASP A 58 3.51 -7.00 2.39
N ALA A 59 3.87 -7.82 3.37
CA ALA A 59 5.16 -8.48 3.38
C ALA A 59 5.25 -9.55 2.29
N LYS A 60 6.48 -9.90 1.92
CA LYS A 60 6.73 -11.07 1.09
C LYS A 60 6.55 -12.33 1.93
N GLY A 61 6.00 -13.37 1.32
CA GLY A 61 5.92 -14.70 1.92
C GLY A 61 4.52 -15.05 2.37
N LYS A 62 4.44 -16.02 3.27
CA LYS A 62 3.19 -16.54 3.82
C LYS A 62 2.72 -15.70 4.99
N THR A 63 1.42 -15.66 5.17
CA THR A 63 0.73 -15.11 6.33
C THR A 63 0.28 -16.25 7.24
N PHE A 64 -0.19 -15.92 8.45
CA PHE A 64 -0.84 -16.90 9.32
C PHE A 64 -2.08 -17.56 8.68
N ARG A 65 -2.70 -16.91 7.67
CA ARG A 65 -3.86 -17.48 6.96
C ARG A 65 -3.47 -18.67 6.09
N ASP A 66 -2.27 -18.65 5.50
CA ASP A 66 -1.74 -19.77 4.72
C ASP A 66 -1.52 -21.02 5.58
N ASP A 67 -1.21 -20.85 6.86
CA ASP A 67 -1.03 -21.97 7.80
C ASP A 67 -2.38 -22.56 8.26
N ILE A 68 -3.43 -21.73 8.34
CA ILE A 68 -4.79 -22.15 8.70
C ILE A 68 -5.50 -22.79 7.52
N TYR A 69 -5.33 -22.22 6.31
CA TYR A 69 -5.98 -22.67 5.10
C TYR A 69 -5.02 -22.54 3.90
N PRO A 70 -4.34 -23.62 3.51
CA PRO A 70 -3.33 -23.59 2.44
C PRO A 70 -3.86 -23.15 1.06
N GLU A 71 -5.14 -23.32 0.79
CA GLU A 71 -5.78 -22.89 -0.45
C GLU A 71 -6.24 -21.42 -0.42
N TYR A 72 -5.99 -20.69 0.69
CA TYR A 72 -6.28 -19.27 0.81
C TYR A 72 -5.51 -18.48 -0.25
N LYS A 73 -6.23 -17.70 -1.08
CA LYS A 73 -5.66 -16.91 -2.19
C LYS A 73 -4.76 -17.73 -3.15
N ALA A 74 -4.84 -19.06 -3.18
CA ALA A 74 -3.99 -19.92 -4.01
C ALA A 74 -4.15 -19.66 -5.54
N ASN A 75 -5.30 -19.14 -5.96
CA ASN A 75 -5.58 -18.77 -7.35
C ASN A 75 -5.13 -17.34 -7.71
N ARG A 76 -4.47 -16.60 -6.79
CA ARG A 76 -3.99 -15.24 -7.07
C ARG A 76 -2.82 -15.32 -8.05
N ALA A 77 -2.92 -14.58 -9.15
CA ALA A 77 -1.83 -14.52 -10.12
C ALA A 77 -0.55 -14.00 -9.46
N SER A 78 0.58 -14.60 -9.84
CA SER A 78 1.89 -14.11 -9.43
C SER A 78 2.09 -12.66 -9.88
N MET A 79 2.78 -11.88 -9.06
CA MET A 79 3.11 -10.51 -9.43
C MET A 79 3.93 -10.47 -10.72
N PRO A 80 3.53 -9.65 -11.72
CA PRO A 80 4.30 -9.49 -12.95
C PRO A 80 5.72 -8.99 -12.67
N ASP A 81 6.72 -9.48 -13.42
CA ASP A 81 8.12 -9.13 -13.19
C ASP A 81 8.39 -7.63 -13.33
N ASP A 82 7.75 -6.98 -14.32
CA ASP A 82 7.83 -5.52 -14.52
C ASP A 82 7.29 -4.74 -13.31
N LEU A 83 6.32 -5.29 -12.58
CA LEU A 83 5.83 -4.68 -11.33
C LEU A 83 6.78 -4.97 -10.17
N ARG A 84 7.28 -6.21 -10.08
CA ARG A 84 8.18 -6.66 -9.02
C ARG A 84 9.45 -5.82 -8.91
N VAL A 85 10.06 -5.46 -10.04
CA VAL A 85 11.27 -4.62 -10.06
C VAL A 85 11.02 -3.17 -9.62
N GLN A 86 9.77 -2.71 -9.65
CA GLN A 86 9.38 -1.36 -9.23
C GLN A 86 9.16 -1.21 -7.72
N ILE A 87 9.04 -2.31 -6.96
CA ILE A 87 8.71 -2.26 -5.52
C ILE A 87 9.81 -1.57 -4.71
N ALA A 88 11.05 -2.00 -4.86
CA ALA A 88 12.17 -1.46 -4.10
C ALA A 88 12.35 0.06 -4.32
N PRO A 89 12.45 0.57 -5.56
CA PRO A 89 12.55 2.00 -5.80
C PRO A 89 11.29 2.78 -5.39
N LEU A 90 10.10 2.17 -5.47
CA LEU A 90 8.88 2.78 -4.93
C LEU A 90 8.99 3.00 -3.43
N TYR A 91 9.42 1.99 -2.67
CA TYR A 91 9.54 2.10 -1.21
C TYR A 91 10.55 3.15 -0.79
N GLU A 92 11.69 3.21 -1.47
CA GLU A 92 12.69 4.26 -1.27
C GLU A 92 12.11 5.64 -1.51
N THR A 93 11.34 5.81 -2.60
CA THR A 93 10.74 7.10 -2.94
C THR A 93 9.65 7.51 -1.96
N ILE A 94 8.79 6.58 -1.51
CA ILE A 94 7.77 6.85 -0.49
C ILE A 94 8.41 7.33 0.81
N ARG A 95 9.47 6.64 1.27
CA ARG A 95 10.21 7.06 2.47
C ARG A 95 10.88 8.42 2.27
N ALA A 96 11.48 8.67 1.10
CA ALA A 96 12.09 9.96 0.78
C ALA A 96 11.08 11.12 0.74
N MET A 97 9.82 10.84 0.41
CA MET A 97 8.72 11.81 0.50
C MET A 97 8.27 12.09 1.95
N GLY A 98 8.88 11.43 2.94
CA GLY A 98 8.55 11.61 4.35
C GLY A 98 7.37 10.77 4.84
N TRP A 99 6.91 9.80 4.04
CA TRP A 99 5.86 8.87 4.48
C TRP A 99 6.45 7.76 5.33
N PRO A 100 5.89 7.50 6.53
CA PRO A 100 6.09 6.23 7.21
C PRO A 100 5.60 5.09 6.32
N LEU A 101 6.51 4.15 6.00
CA LEU A 101 6.22 2.95 5.22
C LEU A 101 6.32 1.73 6.14
N ILE A 102 5.21 1.00 6.28
CA ILE A 102 5.08 -0.14 7.18
C ILE A 102 4.94 -1.42 6.35
N VAL A 103 5.75 -2.42 6.66
CA VAL A 103 5.69 -3.78 6.12
C VAL A 103 5.91 -4.71 7.29
N GLU A 104 4.87 -5.43 7.69
CA GLU A 104 4.91 -6.34 8.84
C GLU A 104 4.89 -7.79 8.34
N GLU A 105 5.87 -8.58 8.76
CA GLU A 105 5.98 -9.99 8.34
C GLU A 105 4.90 -10.85 9.01
N GLY A 106 4.38 -11.84 8.28
CA GLY A 106 3.42 -12.81 8.81
C GLY A 106 1.96 -12.37 8.86
N VAL A 107 1.65 -11.10 8.53
CA VAL A 107 0.28 -10.56 8.47
C VAL A 107 0.03 -9.83 7.15
N GLU A 108 -1.25 -9.60 6.81
CA GLU A 108 -1.62 -8.79 5.63
C GLU A 108 -1.64 -7.29 5.97
N ALA A 109 -1.52 -6.45 4.95
CA ALA A 109 -1.60 -4.99 5.13
C ALA A 109 -2.90 -4.57 5.84
N ASP A 110 -4.01 -5.25 5.54
CA ASP A 110 -5.33 -4.98 6.11
C ASP A 110 -5.36 -5.22 7.62
N ASP A 111 -4.63 -6.21 8.12
CA ASP A 111 -4.52 -6.51 9.55
C ASP A 111 -3.82 -5.35 10.28
N VAL A 112 -2.73 -4.85 9.70
CA VAL A 112 -1.96 -3.72 10.23
C VAL A 112 -2.79 -2.44 10.21
N ILE A 113 -3.48 -2.17 9.08
CA ILE A 113 -4.36 -1.00 8.96
C ILE A 113 -5.49 -1.08 9.99
N GLY A 114 -6.13 -2.24 10.14
CA GLY A 114 -7.19 -2.45 11.12
C GLY A 114 -6.72 -2.25 12.56
N ALA A 115 -5.54 -2.75 12.91
CA ALA A 115 -4.94 -2.56 14.22
C ALA A 115 -4.66 -1.08 14.52
N LEU A 116 -4.01 -0.38 13.58
CA LEU A 116 -3.69 1.05 13.72
C LEU A 116 -4.96 1.92 13.79
N ALA A 117 -5.97 1.60 12.98
CA ALA A 117 -7.26 2.30 13.00
C ALA A 117 -7.93 2.17 14.38
N LYS A 118 -8.02 0.94 14.91
CA LYS A 118 -8.61 0.71 16.24
C LYS A 118 -7.84 1.36 17.36
N GLN A 119 -6.52 1.41 17.27
CA GLN A 119 -5.70 2.12 18.24
C GLN A 119 -5.97 3.63 18.19
N ALA A 120 -5.95 4.23 17.00
CA ALA A 120 -6.19 5.66 16.81
C ALA A 120 -7.61 6.08 17.26
N GLU A 121 -8.62 5.25 17.00
CA GLU A 121 -9.99 5.47 17.52
C GLU A 121 -10.02 5.53 19.06
N ARG A 122 -9.31 4.62 19.74
CA ARG A 122 -9.21 4.60 21.22
C ARG A 122 -8.48 5.83 21.76
N GLU A 123 -7.56 6.38 20.99
CA GLU A 123 -6.84 7.64 21.31
C GLU A 123 -7.64 8.89 20.93
N GLY A 124 -8.89 8.75 20.45
CA GLY A 124 -9.77 9.86 20.12
C GLY A 124 -9.41 10.57 18.81
N MET A 125 -8.77 9.87 17.88
CA MET A 125 -8.42 10.40 16.56
C MET A 125 -9.51 10.07 15.53
N ARG A 126 -9.65 10.94 14.52
CA ARG A 126 -10.35 10.60 13.28
C ARG A 126 -9.47 9.67 12.47
N VAL A 127 -10.03 8.57 11.94
CA VAL A 127 -9.30 7.69 11.03
C VAL A 127 -9.89 7.80 9.63
N ILE A 128 -9.01 7.86 8.63
CA ILE A 128 -9.34 7.77 7.21
C ILE A 128 -8.52 6.61 6.66
N ILE A 129 -9.19 5.62 6.07
CA ILE A 129 -8.53 4.51 5.38
C ILE A 129 -8.72 4.72 3.88
N SER A 130 -7.62 4.70 3.13
CA SER A 130 -7.64 4.74 1.67
C SER A 130 -7.15 3.41 1.11
N THR A 131 -8.09 2.61 0.65
CA THR A 131 -7.84 1.30 0.05
C THR A 131 -8.70 1.13 -1.20
N GLY A 132 -8.24 0.31 -2.14
CA GLY A 132 -9.05 -0.21 -3.23
C GLY A 132 -9.59 -1.60 -2.96
N ASP A 133 -9.25 -2.20 -1.82
CA ASP A 133 -9.83 -3.46 -1.37
C ASP A 133 -11.29 -3.24 -0.97
N LYS A 134 -12.17 -4.08 -1.51
CA LYS A 134 -13.62 -4.00 -1.27
C LYS A 134 -14.01 -4.65 0.05
N ASP A 135 -13.16 -5.49 0.62
CA ASP A 135 -13.43 -6.17 1.89
C ASP A 135 -13.26 -5.21 3.08
N MET A 136 -12.58 -4.08 2.88
CA MET A 136 -12.37 -3.02 3.87
C MET A 136 -13.32 -1.81 3.72
N ALA A 137 -14.09 -1.74 2.63
CA ALA A 137 -14.88 -0.56 2.24
C ALA A 137 -16.37 -0.68 2.55
#